data_AF-A0A067N2T5-F1
#
_entry.id   AF-A0A067N2T5-F1
#
_cell.length_a   1.000
_cell.length_b   1.000
_cell.length_c   1.000
_cell.angle_alpha   90.00
_cell.angle_beta   90.00
_cell.angle_gamma   90.00
#
_symmetry.space_group_name_H-M   'P 1'
#
loop_
_entity.id
_entity.type
_entity.pdbx_description
1 polymer ?
#
loop_
_entity_poly.entity_id
_entity_poly.type
_entity_poly.pdbx_seq_one_letter_code
_entity_poly.pdbx_strand_id
1 'polypeptide(L)'
;MSTLHGLPVELLYHIHLFALSPHLPCVSRRLHAIFSATPPTIRARYIVALQRNSTTAQIGLAQLVTRALCFPMCKIEVVQALHRIAEPRPRPTDDLPYAGMNPPRVILPKCIFRSLSPTSPSDPLPLLHHLSNQPCYKLDVNHHSGYALTKAVYATNYPIIRFLLQHGAHPQLKDCMAIRIAINKRSLELVKMLVERDDESPTLGKRRRLADRVVITKELVAEAIRVDARDIVNYFVKEKGCAPGISALKTPTSPS
;
A
#
# COMPACT_ATOMS: atom_id res chain seq x y z
N MET A 1 -42.87 -9.09 -23.92
CA MET A 1 -42.32 -7.92 -23.18
C MET A 1 -40.83 -8.11 -22.99
N SER A 2 -40.01 -7.22 -23.55
CA SER A 2 -38.54 -7.31 -23.43
C SER A 2 -38.13 -7.01 -22.00
N THR A 3 -37.67 -8.03 -21.28
CA THR A 3 -37.14 -7.85 -19.92
C THR A 3 -35.67 -7.45 -19.98
N LEU A 4 -35.17 -6.80 -18.94
CA LEU A 4 -33.76 -6.40 -18.83
C LEU A 4 -32.80 -7.61 -19.02
N HIS A 5 -33.24 -8.81 -18.66
CA HIS A 5 -32.48 -10.05 -18.84
C HIS A 5 -32.34 -10.49 -20.31
N GLY A 6 -33.18 -10.01 -21.22
CA GLY A 6 -33.13 -10.35 -22.64
C GLY A 6 -32.19 -9.45 -23.46
N LEU A 7 -31.60 -8.42 -22.85
CA LEU A 7 -30.74 -7.48 -23.58
C LEU A 7 -29.36 -8.08 -23.89
N PRO A 8 -28.76 -7.71 -25.04
CA PRO A 8 -27.34 -7.91 -25.31
C PRO A 8 -26.46 -7.35 -24.20
N VAL A 9 -25.32 -7.98 -23.98
CA VAL A 9 -24.40 -7.66 -22.87
C VAL A 9 -23.84 -6.24 -23.01
N GLU A 10 -23.63 -5.77 -24.23
CA GLU A 10 -23.16 -4.42 -24.56
C GLU A 10 -24.15 -3.36 -24.07
N LEU A 11 -25.46 -3.57 -24.30
CA LEU A 11 -26.49 -2.65 -23.81
C LEU A 11 -26.56 -2.64 -22.29
N LEU A 12 -26.38 -3.80 -21.64
CA LEU A 12 -26.31 -3.88 -20.18
C LEU A 12 -25.11 -3.09 -19.62
N TYR A 13 -23.95 -3.12 -20.29
CA TYR A 13 -22.82 -2.28 -19.92
C TYR A 13 -23.13 -0.79 -20.08
N HIS A 14 -23.76 -0.37 -21.17
CA HIS A 14 -24.18 1.01 -21.37
C HIS A 14 -25.15 1.46 -20.29
N ILE A 15 -26.18 0.68 -19.99
CA ILE A 15 -27.15 0.96 -18.92
C ILE A 15 -26.42 1.13 -17.59
N HIS A 16 -25.47 0.26 -17.26
CA HIS A 16 -24.70 0.38 -16.03
C HIS A 16 -23.83 1.65 -15.97
N LEU A 17 -23.19 2.01 -17.08
CA LEU A 17 -22.38 3.24 -17.20
C LEU A 17 -23.23 4.51 -17.07
N PHE A 18 -24.47 4.50 -17.55
CA PHE A 18 -25.38 5.64 -17.43
C PHE A 18 -26.04 5.72 -16.05
N ALA A 19 -26.48 4.58 -15.51
CA ALA A 19 -27.18 4.53 -14.23
C ALA A 19 -26.24 4.80 -13.04
N LEU A 20 -24.94 4.49 -13.17
CA LEU A 20 -23.93 4.62 -12.12
C LEU A 20 -24.30 3.95 -10.79
N SER A 21 -25.22 2.99 -10.84
CA SER A 21 -25.76 2.34 -9.66
C SER A 21 -24.89 1.14 -9.28
N PRO A 22 -24.29 1.12 -8.08
CA PRO A 22 -23.53 -0.02 -7.58
C PRO A 22 -24.42 -1.23 -7.28
N HIS A 23 -25.73 -1.04 -7.22
CA HIS A 23 -26.71 -2.10 -6.87
C HIS A 23 -27.20 -2.87 -8.10
N LEU A 24 -27.03 -2.34 -9.31
CA LEU A 24 -27.51 -2.99 -10.54
C LEU A 24 -26.94 -4.42 -10.72
N PRO A 25 -25.66 -4.70 -10.44
CA PRO A 25 -25.13 -6.06 -10.48
C PRO A 25 -25.74 -7.00 -9.45
N CYS A 26 -26.29 -6.49 -8.36
CA CYS A 26 -26.84 -7.29 -7.26
C CYS A 26 -28.30 -7.69 -7.46
N VAL A 27 -28.99 -7.13 -8.46
CA VAL A 27 -30.43 -7.37 -8.71
C VAL A 27 -30.72 -8.82 -9.10
N SER A 28 -29.80 -9.50 -9.78
CA SER A 28 -29.98 -10.91 -10.16
C SER A 28 -28.64 -11.63 -10.35
N ARG A 29 -28.66 -12.97 -10.27
CA ARG A 29 -27.47 -13.81 -10.53
C ARG A 29 -26.90 -13.62 -11.94
N ARG A 30 -27.76 -13.46 -12.95
CA ARG A 30 -27.34 -13.22 -14.34
C ARG A 30 -26.60 -11.90 -14.47
N LEU A 31 -27.17 -10.81 -13.94
CA LEU A 31 -26.52 -9.50 -13.97
C LEU A 31 -25.22 -9.52 -13.18
N HIS A 32 -25.20 -10.18 -12.02
CA HIS A 32 -23.98 -10.35 -11.25
C HIS A 32 -22.88 -11.04 -12.07
N ALA A 33 -23.19 -12.14 -12.76
CA ALA A 33 -22.25 -12.85 -13.61
C ALA A 33 -21.73 -11.98 -14.76
N ILE A 34 -22.63 -11.29 -15.47
CA ILE A 34 -22.29 -10.40 -16.59
C ILE A 34 -21.36 -9.27 -16.11
N PHE A 35 -21.71 -8.60 -15.02
CA PHE A 35 -20.91 -7.48 -14.53
C PHE A 35 -19.60 -7.93 -13.88
N SER A 36 -19.58 -9.13 -13.29
CA SER A 36 -18.34 -9.76 -12.81
C SER A 36 -17.38 -10.11 -13.96
N ALA A 37 -17.89 -10.37 -15.16
CA ALA A 37 -17.11 -10.63 -16.37
C ALA A 37 -16.78 -9.37 -17.20
N THR A 38 -17.16 -8.18 -16.72
CA THR A 38 -16.99 -6.91 -17.46
C THR A 38 -15.52 -6.64 -17.84
N PRO A 39 -15.24 -6.19 -19.09
CA PRO A 39 -13.90 -5.82 -19.52
C PRO A 39 -13.27 -4.69 -18.66
N PRO A 40 -11.93 -4.67 -18.50
CA PRO A 40 -11.24 -3.66 -17.70
C PRO A 40 -11.51 -2.22 -18.15
N THR A 41 -11.68 -2.00 -19.46
CA THR A 41 -11.99 -0.69 -20.05
C THR A 41 -13.37 -0.17 -19.62
N ILE A 42 -14.38 -1.03 -19.57
CA ILE A 42 -15.72 -0.66 -19.11
C ILE A 42 -15.70 -0.37 -17.60
N ARG A 43 -14.97 -1.17 -16.81
CA ARG A 43 -14.77 -0.89 -15.37
C ARG A 43 -14.08 0.45 -15.13
N ALA A 44 -13.03 0.76 -15.90
CA ALA A 44 -12.33 2.04 -15.83
C ALA A 44 -13.26 3.21 -16.18
N ARG A 45 -14.05 3.08 -17.26
CA ARG A 45 -15.06 4.10 -17.64
C ARG A 45 -16.10 4.31 -16.55
N TYR A 46 -16.58 3.24 -15.92
CA TYR A 46 -17.53 3.33 -14.80
C TYR A 46 -16.92 4.10 -13.63
N ILE A 47 -15.67 3.79 -13.24
CA ILE A 47 -14.95 4.51 -12.19
C ILE A 47 -14.79 5.98 -12.53
N VAL A 48 -14.39 6.32 -13.77
CA VAL A 48 -14.27 7.71 -14.22
C VAL A 48 -15.62 8.43 -14.14
N ALA A 49 -16.70 7.78 -14.59
CA ALA A 49 -18.03 8.37 -14.61
C ALA A 49 -18.58 8.63 -13.20
N LEU A 50 -18.32 7.74 -12.23
CA LEU A 50 -18.64 7.96 -10.82
C LEU A 50 -17.98 9.22 -10.24
N GLN A 51 -16.85 9.65 -10.80
CA GLN A 51 -16.07 10.77 -10.27
C GLN A 51 -16.44 12.11 -10.88
N ARG A 52 -16.99 12.13 -12.11
CA ARG A 52 -17.40 13.34 -12.82
C ARG A 52 -18.65 14.01 -12.23
N ASN A 53 -19.42 13.30 -11.41
CA ASN A 53 -20.58 13.86 -10.69
C ASN A 53 -20.18 14.67 -9.45
N SER A 54 -18.92 14.61 -9.03
CA SER A 54 -18.38 15.49 -7.98
C SER A 54 -17.91 16.78 -8.64
N THR A 55 -18.47 17.91 -8.22
CA THR A 55 -18.23 19.26 -8.73
C THR A 55 -16.74 19.59 -8.96
N THR A 56 -16.45 20.06 -10.18
CA THR A 56 -15.33 20.95 -10.57
C THR A 56 -13.96 20.33 -10.91
N ALA A 57 -13.42 20.79 -12.05
CA ALA A 57 -12.04 20.69 -12.56
C ALA A 57 -11.53 19.29 -12.96
N GLN A 58 -10.64 19.27 -13.95
CA GLN A 58 -9.97 18.08 -14.48
C GLN A 58 -9.37 17.24 -13.34
N ILE A 59 -10.02 16.13 -12.99
CA ILE A 59 -9.49 15.19 -11.99
C ILE A 59 -8.18 14.64 -12.53
N GLY A 60 -7.08 14.98 -11.86
CA GLY A 60 -5.75 14.48 -12.22
C GLY A 60 -5.67 12.95 -12.09
N LEU A 61 -4.84 12.34 -12.93
CA LEU A 61 -4.65 10.89 -12.99
C LEU A 61 -4.32 10.25 -11.62
N ALA A 62 -3.51 10.90 -10.79
CA ALA A 62 -3.18 10.39 -9.45
C ALA A 62 -4.42 10.28 -8.53
N GLN A 63 -5.34 11.25 -8.61
CA GLN A 63 -6.58 11.23 -7.84
C GLN A 63 -7.55 10.17 -8.39
N LEU A 64 -7.61 10.03 -9.72
CA LEU A 64 -8.39 9.00 -10.39
C LEU A 64 -7.93 7.60 -9.95
N VAL A 65 -6.62 7.33 -9.99
CA VAL A 65 -6.03 6.06 -9.54
C VAL A 65 -6.28 5.85 -8.04
N THR A 66 -6.03 6.85 -7.20
CA THR A 66 -6.29 6.77 -5.74
C THR A 66 -7.71 6.33 -5.44
N ARG A 67 -8.70 6.94 -6.10
CA ARG A 67 -10.11 6.60 -5.92
C ARG A 67 -10.45 5.23 -6.52
N ALA A 68 -9.85 4.87 -7.66
CA ALA A 68 -10.02 3.57 -8.29
C ALA A 68 -9.56 2.42 -7.39
N LEU A 69 -8.43 2.60 -6.70
CA LEU A 69 -7.86 1.61 -5.78
C LEU A 69 -8.77 1.28 -4.59
N CYS A 70 -9.77 2.11 -4.29
CA CYS A 70 -10.78 1.80 -3.27
C CYS A 70 -11.72 0.66 -3.68
N PHE A 71 -11.80 0.35 -4.99
CA PHE A 71 -12.69 -0.69 -5.51
C PHE A 71 -11.95 -2.03 -5.68
N PRO A 72 -12.47 -3.15 -5.16
CA PRO A 72 -11.87 -4.47 -5.32
C PRO A 72 -11.70 -4.92 -6.79
N MET A 73 -12.48 -4.35 -7.70
CA MET A 73 -12.39 -4.63 -9.14
C MET A 73 -11.20 -3.93 -9.82
N CYS A 74 -10.52 -3.01 -9.15
CA CYS A 74 -9.39 -2.25 -9.68
C CYS A 74 -8.11 -3.10 -9.62
N LYS A 75 -7.88 -3.86 -10.68
CA LYS A 75 -6.65 -4.61 -10.95
C LYS A 75 -5.71 -3.83 -11.88
N ILE A 76 -4.56 -4.40 -12.18
CA ILE A 76 -3.53 -3.82 -13.07
C ILE A 76 -4.16 -3.39 -14.41
N GLU A 77 -5.01 -4.21 -15.00
CA GLU A 77 -5.62 -3.95 -16.31
C GLU A 77 -6.59 -2.76 -16.26
N VAL A 78 -7.24 -2.55 -15.12
CA VAL A 78 -8.12 -1.39 -14.91
C VAL A 78 -7.28 -0.13 -14.76
N VAL A 79 -6.17 -0.18 -14.02
CA VAL A 79 -5.22 0.94 -13.90
C VAL A 79 -4.67 1.32 -15.27
N GLN A 80 -4.23 0.34 -16.08
CA GLN A 80 -3.79 0.58 -17.45
C GLN A 80 -4.89 1.23 -18.32
N ALA A 81 -6.13 0.78 -18.19
CA ALA A 81 -7.25 1.39 -18.91
C ALA A 81 -7.53 2.82 -18.42
N LEU A 82 -7.36 3.12 -17.13
CA LEU A 82 -7.50 4.48 -16.59
C LEU A 82 -6.44 5.41 -17.16
N HIS A 83 -5.18 4.97 -17.26
CA HIS A 83 -4.11 5.73 -17.92
C HIS A 83 -4.50 6.10 -19.36
N ARG A 84 -4.94 5.13 -20.16
CA ARG A 84 -5.38 5.37 -21.56
C ARG A 84 -6.58 6.33 -21.67
N ILE A 85 -7.48 6.34 -20.69
CA ILE A 85 -8.64 7.25 -20.67
C ILE A 85 -8.22 8.66 -20.24
N ALA A 86 -7.24 8.75 -19.34
CA ALA A 86 -6.77 10.00 -18.75
C ALA A 86 -5.69 10.69 -19.60
N GLU A 87 -4.97 9.97 -20.47
CA GLU A 87 -4.06 10.54 -21.46
C GLU A 87 -4.81 11.59 -22.30
N PRO A 88 -4.49 12.90 -22.15
CA PRO A 88 -4.93 13.89 -23.09
C PRO A 88 -4.26 13.55 -24.43
N ARG A 89 -4.99 13.63 -25.55
CA ARG A 89 -4.33 13.74 -26.86
C ARG A 89 -3.25 14.82 -26.76
N PRO A 90 -2.01 14.58 -27.21
CA PRO A 90 -0.93 15.54 -27.05
C PRO A 90 -1.36 16.87 -27.67
N ARG A 91 -1.38 17.93 -26.86
CA ARG A 91 -1.46 19.29 -27.38
C ARG A 91 -0.07 19.65 -27.89
N PRO A 92 0.08 20.24 -29.09
CA PRO A 92 1.39 20.49 -29.70
C PRO A 92 2.31 21.49 -28.96
N THR A 93 2.02 21.87 -27.71
CA THR A 93 2.72 22.92 -26.96
C THR A 93 3.30 22.47 -25.61
N ASP A 94 3.12 21.21 -25.21
CA ASP A 94 3.50 20.72 -23.88
C ASP A 94 4.88 20.01 -23.84
N ASP A 95 5.86 20.51 -24.62
CA ASP A 95 7.26 20.04 -24.58
C ASP A 95 8.03 20.53 -23.33
N LEU A 96 7.32 20.97 -22.29
CA LEU A 96 7.93 21.21 -20.98
C LEU A 96 7.57 20.04 -20.06
N PRO A 97 8.51 19.12 -19.78
CA PRO A 97 8.32 18.19 -18.68
C PRO A 97 8.07 19.01 -17.41
N TYR A 98 7.40 18.44 -16.42
CA TYR A 98 7.19 19.00 -15.08
C TYR A 98 8.52 19.28 -14.33
N ALA A 99 9.40 20.10 -14.90
CA ALA A 99 10.72 20.47 -14.44
C ALA A 99 10.54 21.51 -13.34
N GLY A 100 10.15 21.05 -12.15
CA GLY A 100 10.10 21.87 -10.93
C GLY A 100 8.94 21.57 -9.98
N MET A 101 7.91 20.84 -10.41
CA MET A 101 6.80 20.45 -9.53
C MET A 101 6.94 19.01 -9.07
N ASN A 102 6.82 18.77 -7.76
CA ASN A 102 6.76 17.42 -7.20
C ASN A 102 5.62 16.63 -7.89
N PRO A 103 5.87 15.40 -8.35
CA PRO A 103 4.84 14.61 -9.01
C PRO A 103 3.65 14.39 -8.06
N PRO A 104 2.41 14.35 -8.58
CA PRO A 104 1.24 14.15 -7.76
C PRO A 104 1.31 12.78 -7.07
N ARG A 105 0.72 12.68 -5.88
CA ARG A 105 0.81 11.47 -5.05
C ARG A 105 -0.41 10.58 -5.23
N VAL A 106 -0.17 9.28 -5.41
CA VAL A 106 -1.21 8.25 -5.31
C VAL A 106 -1.22 7.71 -3.89
N ILE A 107 -2.38 7.82 -3.24
CA ILE A 107 -2.59 7.31 -1.89
C ILE A 107 -3.00 5.85 -1.98
N LEU A 108 -2.37 5.00 -1.17
CA LEU A 108 -2.73 3.59 -1.06
C LEU A 108 -3.84 3.40 0.00
N PRO A 109 -5.07 3.04 -0.41
CA PRO A 109 -6.15 2.84 0.55
C PRO A 109 -5.95 1.57 1.40
N LYS A 110 -6.47 1.59 2.62
CA LYS A 110 -6.33 0.48 3.59
C LYS A 110 -6.86 -0.86 3.07
N CYS A 111 -7.82 -0.84 2.14
CA CYS A 111 -8.45 -2.05 1.60
C CYS A 111 -7.46 -2.94 0.83
N ILE A 112 -6.43 -2.37 0.19
CA ILE A 112 -5.35 -3.13 -0.46
C ILE A 112 -4.63 -4.05 0.53
N PHE A 113 -4.46 -3.57 1.77
CA PHE A 113 -3.73 -4.29 2.82
C PHE A 113 -4.65 -5.07 3.78
N ARG A 114 -5.96 -5.17 3.50
CA ARG A 114 -6.88 -5.86 4.41
C ARG A 114 -6.62 -7.37 4.45
N SER A 115 -6.31 -7.98 3.30
CA SER A 115 -6.06 -9.41 3.13
C SER A 115 -4.63 -9.66 2.66
N LEU A 116 -3.68 -9.58 3.58
CA LEU A 116 -2.29 -9.95 3.34
C LEU A 116 -2.07 -11.37 3.88
N SER A 117 -2.48 -12.39 3.12
CA SER A 117 -2.06 -13.76 3.40
C SER A 117 -0.97 -14.14 2.39
N PRO A 118 0.15 -14.75 2.83
CA PRO A 118 1.25 -15.14 1.93
C PRO A 118 0.84 -16.13 0.85
N THR A 119 -0.30 -16.81 1.00
CA THR A 119 -0.87 -17.77 0.05
C THR A 119 -2.15 -17.27 -0.64
N SER A 120 -2.53 -16.01 -0.44
CA SER A 120 -3.77 -15.49 -1.02
C SER A 120 -3.64 -15.32 -2.53
N PRO A 121 -4.66 -15.71 -3.33
CA PRO A 121 -4.75 -15.33 -4.74
C PRO A 121 -4.93 -13.81 -4.94
N SER A 122 -5.07 -13.04 -3.86
CA SER A 122 -5.21 -11.58 -3.85
C SER A 122 -3.93 -10.86 -3.39
N ASP A 123 -2.74 -11.32 -3.80
CA ASP A 123 -1.49 -10.64 -3.48
C ASP A 123 -1.46 -9.23 -4.09
N PRO A 124 -1.33 -8.15 -3.30
CA PRO A 124 -1.27 -6.80 -3.83
C PRO A 124 0.08 -6.45 -4.47
N LEU A 125 1.14 -7.25 -4.27
CA LEU A 125 2.50 -6.90 -4.68
C LEU A 125 2.65 -6.63 -6.19
N PRO A 126 2.07 -7.42 -7.12
CA PRO A 126 2.15 -7.13 -8.56
C PRO A 126 1.52 -5.77 -8.92
N LEU A 127 0.39 -5.43 -8.28
CA LEU A 127 -0.26 -4.15 -8.47
C LEU A 127 0.61 -3.00 -7.93
N LEU A 128 1.21 -3.18 -6.75
CA LEU A 128 2.09 -2.19 -6.15
C LEU A 128 3.32 -1.90 -7.02
N HIS A 129 3.97 -2.94 -7.58
CA HIS A 129 5.05 -2.78 -8.55
C HIS A 129 4.59 -2.07 -9.83
N HIS A 130 3.41 -2.41 -10.35
CA HIS A 130 2.88 -1.73 -11.53
C HIS A 130 2.67 -0.23 -11.28
N LEU A 131 2.14 0.13 -10.11
CA LEU A 131 1.91 1.52 -9.71
C LEU A 131 3.23 2.27 -9.47
N SER A 132 4.24 1.64 -8.85
CA SER A 132 5.51 2.31 -8.57
C SER A 132 6.32 2.65 -9.82
N ASN A 133 6.14 1.87 -10.88
CA ASN A 133 6.87 2.05 -12.14
C ASN A 133 6.28 3.14 -13.04
N GLN A 134 5.22 3.84 -12.61
CA GLN A 134 4.60 4.89 -13.40
C GLN A 134 5.33 6.24 -13.21
N PRO A 135 5.73 6.93 -14.28
CA PRO A 135 6.45 8.20 -14.16
C PRO A 135 5.54 9.38 -13.80
N CYS A 136 4.24 9.25 -14.06
CA CYS A 136 3.26 10.32 -13.92
C CYS A 136 2.83 10.63 -12.46
N TYR A 137 3.20 9.80 -11.49
CA TYR A 137 2.90 10.02 -10.08
C TYR A 137 3.87 9.28 -9.15
N LYS A 138 3.87 9.65 -7.86
CA LYS A 138 4.61 8.95 -6.82
C LYS A 138 3.66 8.25 -5.85
N LEU A 139 4.00 7.03 -5.42
CA LEU A 139 3.25 6.33 -4.39
C LEU A 139 3.49 6.95 -3.00
N ASP A 140 2.42 7.24 -2.26
CA ASP A 140 2.49 7.61 -0.86
C ASP A 140 2.25 6.37 0.02
N VAL A 141 3.35 5.73 0.42
CA VAL A 141 3.35 4.53 1.26
C VAL A 141 3.14 4.81 2.75
N ASN A 142 3.28 6.08 3.17
CA ASN A 142 3.21 6.50 4.57
C ASN A 142 1.82 7.00 4.98
N HIS A 143 0.88 7.05 4.03
CA HIS A 143 -0.48 7.47 4.28
C HIS A 143 -1.17 6.62 5.39
N HIS A 144 -2.14 7.22 6.08
CA HIS A 144 -2.76 6.64 7.28
C HIS A 144 -1.75 6.28 8.39
N SER A 145 -0.74 7.12 8.60
CA SER A 145 0.26 6.96 9.67
C SER A 145 0.99 5.61 9.60
N GLY A 146 1.40 5.19 8.40
CA GLY A 146 2.17 3.95 8.20
C GLY A 146 1.35 2.67 8.34
N TYR A 147 0.03 2.73 8.10
CA TYR A 147 -0.86 1.56 8.18
C TYR A 147 -0.39 0.41 7.28
N ALA A 148 0.04 0.71 6.05
CA ALA A 148 0.52 -0.28 5.09
C ALA A 148 1.66 -1.14 5.67
N LEU A 149 2.70 -0.48 6.19
CA LEU A 149 3.85 -1.15 6.78
C LEU A 149 3.45 -1.91 8.05
N THR A 150 2.68 -1.29 8.93
CA THR A 150 2.18 -1.91 10.17
C THR A 150 1.42 -3.22 9.88
N LYS A 151 0.56 -3.20 8.87
CA LYS A 151 -0.27 -4.34 8.48
C LYS A 151 0.55 -5.43 7.79
N ALA A 152 1.52 -5.07 6.95
CA ALA A 152 2.45 -6.02 6.34
C ALA A 152 3.32 -6.75 7.39
N VAL A 153 3.78 -6.01 8.41
CA VAL A 153 4.52 -6.57 9.56
C VAL A 153 3.65 -7.49 10.40
N TYR A 154 2.40 -7.08 10.69
CA TYR A 154 1.46 -7.94 11.42
C TYR A 154 1.22 -9.27 10.69
N ALA A 155 1.11 -9.22 9.35
CA ALA A 155 0.95 -10.37 8.48
C ALA A 155 2.25 -11.15 8.19
N THR A 156 3.40 -10.69 8.68
CA THR A 156 4.73 -11.27 8.38
C THR A 156 4.98 -11.48 6.88
N ASN A 157 4.47 -10.57 6.05
CA ASN A 157 4.63 -10.64 4.59
C ASN A 157 5.90 -9.88 4.19
N TYR A 158 7.04 -10.58 4.23
CA TYR A 158 8.35 -10.01 3.92
C TYR A 158 8.46 -9.33 2.55
N PRO A 159 7.92 -9.89 1.44
CA PRO A 159 7.94 -9.21 0.15
C PRO A 159 7.32 -7.82 0.17
N ILE A 160 6.15 -7.65 0.81
CA ILE A 160 5.50 -6.35 0.93
C ILE A 160 6.25 -5.43 1.88
N ILE A 161 6.79 -5.94 2.99
CA ILE A 161 7.61 -5.14 3.92
C ILE A 161 8.82 -4.55 3.17
N ARG A 162 9.56 -5.37 2.43
CA ARG A 162 10.71 -4.92 1.62
C ARG A 162 10.30 -3.89 0.58
N PHE A 163 9.22 -4.15 -0.17
CA PHE A 163 8.69 -3.20 -1.14
C PHE A 163 8.40 -1.84 -0.51
N LEU A 164 7.67 -1.82 0.62
CA LEU A 164 7.29 -0.56 1.28
C LEU A 164 8.53 0.20 1.78
N LEU A 165 9.50 -0.49 2.38
CA LEU A 165 10.74 0.13 2.87
C LEU A 165 11.60 0.69 1.74
N GLN A 166 11.70 -0.03 0.61
CA GLN A 166 12.38 0.46 -0.61
C GLN A 166 11.71 1.72 -1.17
N HIS A 167 10.40 1.87 -1.02
CA HIS A 167 9.64 3.03 -1.47
C HIS A 167 9.50 4.13 -0.40
N GLY A 168 10.30 4.08 0.67
CA GLY A 168 10.41 5.13 1.67
C GLY A 168 9.41 5.04 2.83
N ALA A 169 8.90 3.85 3.14
CA ALA A 169 8.07 3.67 4.33
C ALA A 169 8.87 3.93 5.60
N HIS A 170 8.30 4.71 6.52
CA HIS A 170 8.92 5.08 7.79
C HIS A 170 8.42 4.18 8.93
N PRO A 171 9.29 3.34 9.54
CA PRO A 171 8.88 2.43 10.62
C PRO A 171 8.56 3.14 11.94
N GLN A 172 8.96 4.42 12.08
CA GLN A 172 8.73 5.25 13.27
C GLN A 172 7.29 5.78 13.37
N LEU A 173 6.50 5.71 12.30
CA LEU A 173 5.14 6.23 12.29
C LEU A 173 4.26 5.51 13.33
N LYS A 174 3.34 6.28 13.92
CA LYS A 174 2.40 5.81 14.95
C LYS A 174 3.16 5.15 16.12
N ASP A 175 4.05 5.89 16.76
CA ASP A 175 4.82 5.45 17.94
C ASP A 175 5.64 4.17 17.73
N CYS A 176 6.25 4.05 16.54
CA CYS A 176 6.99 2.87 16.11
C CYS A 176 6.13 1.58 16.11
N MET A 177 4.84 1.66 15.81
CA MET A 177 3.91 0.52 15.90
C MET A 177 4.40 -0.71 15.13
N ALA A 178 4.96 -0.52 13.93
CA ALA A 178 5.52 -1.60 13.14
C ALA A 178 6.63 -2.37 13.91
N ILE A 179 7.53 -1.63 14.57
CA ILE A 179 8.62 -2.23 15.37
C ILE A 179 8.05 -2.88 16.64
N ARG A 180 7.10 -2.25 17.32
CA ARG A 180 6.46 -2.84 18.51
C ARG A 180 5.77 -4.17 18.17
N ILE A 181 5.13 -4.30 17.01
CA ILE A 181 4.56 -5.57 16.55
C ILE A 181 5.67 -6.59 16.29
N ALA A 182 6.79 -6.20 15.69
CA ALA A 182 7.95 -7.08 15.47
C ALA A 182 8.50 -7.63 16.79
N ILE A 183 8.64 -6.77 17.81
CA ILE A 183 9.07 -7.13 19.16
C ILE A 183 8.09 -8.10 19.80
N ASN A 184 6.78 -7.81 19.74
CA ASN A 184 5.75 -8.69 20.30
C ASN A 184 5.70 -10.06 19.61
N LYS A 185 6.12 -10.15 18.34
CA LYS A 185 6.30 -11.41 17.62
C LYS A 185 7.61 -12.13 17.95
N ARG A 186 8.51 -11.51 18.74
CA ARG A 186 9.86 -12.03 19.08
C ARG A 186 10.69 -12.38 17.83
N SER A 187 10.53 -11.62 16.75
CA SER A 187 11.27 -11.85 15.50
C SER A 187 12.40 -10.85 15.37
N LEU A 188 13.62 -11.26 15.73
CA LEU A 188 14.82 -10.45 15.56
C LEU A 188 15.04 -10.09 14.08
N GLU A 189 14.81 -11.02 13.16
CA GLU A 189 14.95 -10.78 11.71
C GLU A 189 14.06 -9.62 11.26
N LEU A 190 12.79 -9.60 11.69
CA LEU A 190 11.86 -8.56 11.31
C LEU A 190 12.22 -7.21 11.95
N VAL A 191 12.70 -7.21 13.19
CA VAL A 191 13.25 -6.01 13.84
C VAL A 191 14.45 -5.47 13.05
N LYS A 192 15.41 -6.32 12.70
CA LYS A 192 16.58 -5.93 11.89
C LYS A 192 16.15 -5.34 10.55
N MET A 193 15.21 -5.97 9.84
CA MET A 193 14.69 -5.47 8.57
C MET A 193 14.07 -4.07 8.68
N LEU A 194 13.37 -3.76 9.78
CA LEU A 194 12.77 -2.44 9.98
C LEU A 194 13.79 -1.38 10.41
N VAL A 195 14.80 -1.77 11.20
CA VAL A 195 15.77 -0.84 11.80
C VAL A 195 16.93 -0.56 10.85
N GLU A 196 17.47 -1.61 10.23
CA GLU A 196 18.62 -1.53 9.34
C GLU A 196 18.21 -1.06 7.95
N ARG A 197 19.15 -0.44 7.22
CA ARG A 197 18.99 -0.20 5.79
C ARG A 197 19.51 -1.40 5.04
N ASP A 198 18.73 -1.89 4.08
CA ASP A 198 19.21 -2.90 3.14
C ASP A 198 20.26 -2.25 2.22
N ASP A 199 21.53 -2.65 2.35
CA ASP A 199 22.66 -2.20 1.52
C ASP A 199 22.64 -2.81 0.09
N GLU A 200 21.50 -3.33 -0.37
CA GLU A 200 21.29 -4.00 -1.67
C GLU A 200 21.28 -3.01 -2.86
N SER A 201 22.15 -2.00 -2.86
CA SER A 201 22.51 -1.26 -4.07
C SER A 201 23.82 -1.85 -4.64
N PRO A 202 23.85 -2.36 -5.89
CA PRO A 202 25.01 -3.06 -6.46
C PRO A 202 26.13 -2.11 -6.92
N THR A 203 26.26 -0.92 -6.33
CA THR A 203 27.32 0.01 -6.69
C THR A 203 28.62 -0.44 -6.03
N LEU A 204 29.51 -1.02 -6.85
CA LEU A 204 30.92 -1.29 -6.56
C LEU A 204 31.62 -0.03 -6.05
N GLY A 205 31.67 0.14 -4.73
CA GLY A 205 32.37 1.25 -4.09
C GLY A 205 32.28 1.13 -2.58
N LYS A 206 33.42 1.26 -1.89
CA LYS A 206 33.63 1.10 -0.44
C LYS A 206 32.37 1.37 0.39
N ARG A 207 31.78 0.28 0.93
CA ARG A 207 30.59 0.26 1.79
C ARG A 207 30.80 1.15 3.03
N ARG A 208 30.37 2.41 2.95
CA ARG A 208 30.06 3.17 4.16
C ARG A 208 28.71 2.66 4.62
N ARG A 209 28.66 1.96 5.77
CA ARG A 209 27.41 1.55 6.41
C ARG A 209 26.50 2.77 6.50
N LEU A 210 25.40 2.77 5.75
CA LEU A 210 24.41 3.83 5.85
C LEU A 210 23.81 3.78 7.26
N ALA A 211 23.59 4.95 7.85
CA ALA A 211 22.96 5.02 9.17
C ALA A 211 21.60 4.30 9.17
N ASP A 212 21.25 3.71 10.31
CA ASP A 212 20.00 2.98 10.48
C ASP A 212 18.77 3.80 10.06
N ARG A 213 17.71 3.11 9.62
CA ARG A 213 16.41 3.74 9.33
C ARG A 213 15.78 4.35 10.58
N VAL A 214 16.10 3.80 11.75
CA VAL A 214 15.44 4.13 13.01
C VAL A 214 16.44 4.25 14.14
N VAL A 215 16.37 5.36 14.88
CA VAL A 215 17.02 5.49 16.18
C VAL A 215 16.21 4.73 17.22
N ILE A 216 16.84 3.77 17.89
CA ILE A 216 16.18 2.97 18.94
C ILE A 216 16.00 3.83 20.20
N THR A 217 14.78 3.85 20.73
CA THR A 217 14.44 4.59 21.94
C THR A 217 14.46 3.67 23.16
N LYS A 218 14.62 4.25 24.36
CA LYS A 218 14.56 3.51 25.64
C LYS A 218 13.23 2.78 25.83
N GLU A 219 12.15 3.31 25.26
CA GLU A 219 10.82 2.70 25.29
C GLU A 219 10.76 1.38 24.52
N LEU A 220 11.41 1.29 23.36
CA LEU A 220 11.47 0.05 22.57
C LEU A 220 12.30 -1.02 23.30
N VAL A 221 13.35 -0.61 24.02
CA VAL A 221 14.13 -1.51 24.88
C VAL A 221 13.27 -2.01 26.04
N ALA A 222 12.55 -1.13 26.73
CA ALA A 222 11.65 -1.50 27.81
C ALA A 222 10.54 -2.47 27.34
N GLU A 223 9.98 -2.23 26.16
CA GLU A 223 8.99 -3.10 25.52
C GLU A 223 9.57 -4.49 25.21
N ALA A 224 10.80 -4.56 24.70
CA ALA A 224 11.46 -5.84 24.41
C ALA A 224 11.77 -6.63 25.71
N ILE A 225 12.14 -5.93 26.79
CA ILE A 225 12.32 -6.54 28.11
C ILE A 225 11.00 -7.07 28.65
N ARG A 226 9.92 -6.28 28.55
CA ARG A 226 8.56 -6.66 29.00
C ARG A 226 8.04 -7.93 28.31
N VAL A 227 8.42 -8.14 27.05
CA VAL A 227 8.03 -9.31 26.23
C VAL A 227 8.98 -10.52 26.43
N ASP A 228 10.08 -10.35 27.18
CA ASP A 228 11.20 -11.29 27.35
C ASP A 228 11.87 -11.69 26.03
N ALA A 229 12.04 -10.72 25.11
CA ALA A 229 12.74 -10.91 23.84
C ALA A 229 14.25 -10.65 23.99
N ARG A 230 14.97 -11.57 24.62
CA ARG A 230 16.38 -11.40 25.02
C ARG A 230 17.32 -11.15 23.85
N ASP A 231 17.08 -11.79 22.72
CA ASP A 231 17.81 -11.62 21.46
C ASP A 231 17.68 -10.18 20.93
N ILE A 232 16.46 -9.64 20.95
CA ILE A 232 16.17 -8.25 20.54
C ILE A 232 16.76 -7.25 21.53
N VAL A 233 16.67 -7.50 22.84
CA VAL A 233 17.30 -6.64 23.86
C VAL A 233 18.82 -6.62 23.67
N ASN A 234 19.44 -7.77 23.49
CA ASN A 234 20.87 -7.88 23.22
C ASN A 234 21.27 -7.09 21.97
N TYR A 235 20.47 -7.19 20.90
CA TYR A 235 20.67 -6.40 19.69
C TYR A 235 20.58 -4.89 19.96
N PHE A 236 19.55 -4.41 20.65
CA PHE A 236 19.39 -2.98 20.95
C PHE A 236 20.51 -2.42 21.84
N VAL A 237 20.96 -3.19 22.84
CA VAL A 237 21.99 -2.74 23.79
C VAL A 237 23.39 -2.83 23.19
N LYS A 238 23.74 -3.99 22.60
CA LYS A 238 25.11 -4.27 22.14
C LYS A 238 25.39 -3.69 20.76
N GLU A 239 24.46 -3.83 19.81
CA GLU A 239 24.69 -3.40 18.43
C GLU A 239 24.24 -1.95 18.20
N LYS A 240 23.15 -1.51 18.84
CA LYS A 240 22.60 -0.15 18.67
C LYS A 240 22.97 0.82 19.80
N GLY A 241 23.63 0.34 20.85
CA GLY A 241 24.19 1.19 21.91
C GLY A 241 23.15 1.85 22.82
N CYS A 242 21.91 1.35 22.85
CA CYS A 242 20.87 1.92 23.71
C CYS A 242 20.95 1.36 25.13
N ALA A 243 21.37 2.19 26.09
CA ALA A 243 21.41 1.80 27.49
C ALA A 243 19.99 1.55 28.04
N PRO A 244 19.73 0.40 28.70
CA PRO A 244 18.45 0.12 29.32
C PRO A 244 18.19 1.12 30.46
N GLY A 245 16.94 1.59 30.57
CA GLY A 245 16.54 2.42 31.72
C GLY A 245 16.67 1.61 33.02
N ILE A 246 17.15 2.25 34.09
CA ILE A 246 17.46 1.64 35.38
C ILE A 246 16.26 0.88 35.99
N SER A 247 15.02 1.26 35.63
CA SER A 247 13.78 0.61 36.07
C SER A 247 13.48 -0.73 35.37
N ALA A 248 14.09 -1.02 34.22
CA ALA A 248 13.83 -2.24 33.44
C ALA A 248 14.75 -3.43 33.84
N LEU A 249 15.74 -3.18 34.71
CA LEU A 249 16.62 -4.22 35.25
C LEU A 249 16.07 -4.91 36.51
N LYS A 250 14.88 -4.51 36.99
CA LYS A 250 14.17 -5.26 38.04
C LYS A 250 13.52 -6.47 37.37
N THR A 251 14.20 -7.60 37.47
CA THR A 251 13.75 -8.93 37.05
C THR A 251 12.35 -9.23 37.59
N PRO A 252 11.48 -9.91 36.82
CA PRO A 252 10.26 -10.47 37.37
C PRO A 252 10.65 -11.57 38.36
N THR A 253 10.43 -11.30 39.64
CA THR A 253 10.43 -12.31 40.69
C THR A 253 9.39 -13.37 40.34
N SER A 254 9.86 -14.59 40.11
CA SER A 254 9.04 -15.80 39.98
C SER A 254 8.14 -15.99 41.20
N PRO A 255 6.82 -16.17 41.05
CA PRO A 255 6.01 -16.68 42.14
C PRO A 255 6.27 -18.20 42.26
N SER A 256 6.68 -18.58 43.46
CA SER A 256 6.71 -19.93 44.03
C SER A 256 5.35 -20.61 44.02
#